data_AF-A0A1H0SS11-F1
#
_entry.id   AF-A0A1H0SS11-F1
#
_cell.length_a   1.000
_cell.length_b   1.000
_cell.length_c   1.000
_cell.angle_alpha   90.00
_cell.angle_beta   90.00
_cell.angle_gamma   90.00
#
_symmetry.space_group_name_H-M   'P 1'
#
loop_
_entity.id
_entity.type
_entity.pdbx_description
1 polymer ?
#
loop_
_entity_poly.entity_id
_entity_poly.type
_entity_poly.pdbx_seq_one_letter_code
_entity_poly.pdbx_strand_id
1 'polypeptide(L)'
;MIKVRQNYNSFDYWEGLISENKTIRGHMFMDKAPTNKSLYVHTLVYCKNNGLNNIWGYFPDERALVGYIQYSFLQEAFYKWIYGKNRLVTKIPNVSVEKIIADGERNKLISKEESENMKRHLQMIIKCWSLPREKIVLEITRFVRDFNRTWYGDSTEFLYLKVFKTTKDLGEFVVTSNYITATESEFENRVGVSVEEWREICRDAVIDRSRGSEFRDILLKSLTEVI
;
A
#
# COMPACT_ATOMS: atom_id res chain seq x y z
N MET A 1 10.12 26.08 -12.77
CA MET A 1 9.60 24.82 -12.18
C MET A 1 9.42 25.07 -10.69
N ILE A 2 8.19 25.26 -10.22
CA ILE A 2 7.91 25.54 -8.81
C ILE A 2 8.19 24.26 -8.03
N LYS A 3 9.23 24.24 -7.20
CA LYS A 3 9.42 23.18 -6.20
C LYS A 3 8.29 23.32 -5.18
N VAL A 4 7.17 22.63 -5.40
CA VAL A 4 6.18 22.42 -4.35
C VAL A 4 6.92 21.71 -3.22
N ARG A 5 7.05 22.36 -2.05
CA ARG A 5 7.55 21.71 -0.83
C ARG A 5 6.68 20.47 -0.61
N GLN A 6 7.31 19.29 -0.46
CA GLN A 6 6.60 18.05 -0.19
C GLN A 6 5.77 18.23 1.09
N ASN A 7 4.45 18.40 0.95
CA ASN A 7 3.52 18.52 2.06
C ASN A 7 2.69 17.25 2.13
N TYR A 8 3.29 16.18 2.65
CA TYR A 8 2.63 14.89 2.77
C TYR A 8 1.40 14.91 3.68
N ASN A 9 1.19 15.96 4.49
CA ASN A 9 -0.01 16.15 5.30
C ASN A 9 -0.99 17.16 4.66
N SER A 10 -1.34 16.95 3.41
CA SER A 10 -2.30 17.79 2.68
C SER A 10 -3.09 16.95 1.69
N PHE A 11 -4.41 16.96 1.81
CA PHE A 11 -5.28 16.28 0.87
C PHE A 11 -5.03 16.77 -0.57
N ASP A 12 -4.95 18.08 -0.79
CA ASP A 12 -4.72 18.69 -2.10
C ASP A 12 -3.38 18.24 -2.74
N TYR A 13 -2.33 18.06 -1.93
CA TYR A 13 -1.06 17.51 -2.41
C TYR A 13 -1.24 16.11 -2.98
N TRP A 14 -1.97 15.23 -2.27
CA TRP A 14 -2.22 13.86 -2.72
C TRP A 14 -3.23 13.80 -3.86
N GLU A 15 -4.24 14.67 -3.88
CA GLU A 15 -5.15 14.84 -5.02
C GLU A 15 -4.36 15.18 -6.29
N GLY A 16 -3.49 16.19 -6.23
CA GLY A 16 -2.62 16.56 -7.34
C GLY A 16 -1.77 15.37 -7.78
N LEU A 17 -1.07 14.73 -6.84
CA LEU A 17 -0.17 13.61 -7.12
C LEU A 17 -0.88 12.39 -7.73
N ILE A 18 -2.09 12.07 -7.26
CA ILE A 18 -2.92 10.97 -7.79
C ILE A 18 -3.48 11.35 -9.17
N SER A 19 -3.87 12.61 -9.39
CA SER A 19 -4.41 13.05 -10.67
C SER A 19 -3.36 13.11 -11.78
N GLU A 20 -2.12 13.48 -11.44
CA GLU A 20 -0.98 13.56 -12.36
C GLU A 20 -0.42 12.18 -12.71
N ASN A 21 -0.45 11.24 -11.75
CA ASN A 21 -0.02 9.86 -11.97
C ASN A 21 -1.17 9.01 -12.52
N LYS A 22 -1.13 8.69 -13.82
CA LYS A 22 -2.00 7.67 -14.42
C LYS A 22 -1.64 6.23 -14.03
N THR A 23 -0.66 6.05 -13.14
CA THR A 23 -0.15 4.76 -12.67
C THR A 23 -0.91 4.29 -11.44
N ILE A 24 -0.63 3.06 -11.00
CA ILE A 24 -1.15 2.50 -9.76
C ILE A 24 -0.72 3.39 -8.59
N ARG A 25 -1.66 3.72 -7.69
CA ARG A 25 -1.45 4.66 -6.58
C ARG A 25 -0.26 4.29 -5.69
N GLY A 26 -0.01 3.00 -5.44
CA GLY A 26 1.14 2.53 -4.66
C GLY A 26 2.52 2.79 -5.30
N HIS A 27 2.57 3.19 -6.58
CA HIS A 27 3.80 3.38 -7.34
C HIS A 27 4.22 4.85 -7.50
N MET A 28 3.46 5.81 -6.93
CA MET A 28 3.63 7.25 -7.20
C MET A 28 4.98 7.85 -6.76
N PHE A 29 5.78 7.13 -5.95
CA PHE A 29 7.13 7.53 -5.55
C PHE A 29 8.25 6.61 -6.09
N MET A 30 7.92 5.74 -7.04
CA MET A 30 8.87 4.78 -7.62
C MET A 30 9.52 5.32 -8.90
N ASP A 31 9.56 6.64 -9.11
CA ASP A 31 10.29 7.25 -10.23
C ASP A 31 11.81 7.08 -10.09
N LYS A 32 12.30 6.89 -8.86
CA LYS A 32 13.72 6.69 -8.49
C LYS A 32 13.91 5.40 -7.73
N ALA A 33 15.12 4.86 -7.78
CA ALA A 33 15.54 3.71 -6.98
C ALA A 33 15.37 3.97 -5.47
N PRO A 34 15.13 2.91 -4.66
CA PRO A 34 14.99 3.06 -3.22
C PRO A 34 16.30 3.49 -2.56
N THR A 35 16.21 4.00 -1.33
CA THR A 35 17.35 4.40 -0.51
C THR A 35 17.29 3.72 0.85
N ASN A 36 18.33 3.90 1.67
CA ASN A 36 18.34 3.40 3.05
C ASN A 36 17.25 4.02 3.97
N LYS A 37 16.60 5.11 3.54
CA LYS A 37 15.45 5.72 4.25
C LYS A 37 14.11 5.18 3.77
N SER A 38 14.10 4.47 2.65
CA SER A 38 12.86 4.00 2.04
C SER A 38 12.17 2.97 2.90
N LEU A 39 10.84 3.05 2.93
CA LEU A 39 9.97 2.05 3.55
C LEU A 39 9.14 1.39 2.47
N TYR A 40 8.89 0.09 2.63
CA TYR A 40 8.26 -0.72 1.59
C TYR A 40 6.90 -1.20 2.06
N VAL A 41 5.98 -1.39 1.14
CA VAL A 41 4.63 -1.85 1.42
C VAL A 41 4.22 -2.99 0.50
N HIS A 42 3.34 -3.82 1.03
CA HIS A 42 2.53 -4.75 0.27
C HIS A 42 1.07 -4.55 0.67
N THR A 43 0.19 -4.28 -0.28
CA THR A 43 -1.25 -4.09 -0.02
C THR A 43 -2.07 -5.06 -0.85
N LEU A 44 -3.09 -5.64 -0.23
CA LEU A 44 -4.13 -6.39 -0.92
C LEU A 44 -5.47 -5.71 -0.66
N VAL A 45 -6.21 -5.40 -1.72
CA VAL A 45 -7.61 -4.97 -1.64
C VAL A 45 -8.40 -5.89 -2.55
N TYR A 46 -9.16 -6.80 -1.95
CA TYR A 46 -9.99 -7.74 -2.68
C TYR A 46 -11.47 -7.49 -2.43
N CYS A 47 -12.26 -7.56 -3.49
CA CYS A 47 -13.70 -7.67 -3.39
C CYS A 47 -14.22 -8.47 -4.59
N LYS A 48 -15.18 -9.37 -4.36
CA LYS A 48 -15.69 -10.32 -5.36
C LYS A 48 -16.05 -9.69 -6.71
N ASN A 49 -16.63 -8.49 -6.73
CA ASN A 49 -17.03 -7.82 -7.98
C ASN A 49 -15.94 -6.92 -8.59
N ASN A 50 -14.78 -6.80 -7.93
CA ASN A 50 -13.69 -5.89 -8.31
C ASN A 50 -12.35 -6.61 -8.45
N GLY A 51 -12.33 -7.92 -8.19
CA GLY A 51 -11.14 -8.75 -8.17
C GLY A 51 -10.12 -8.29 -7.14
N LEU A 52 -8.84 -8.49 -7.44
CA LEU A 52 -7.72 -8.34 -6.50
C LEU A 52 -6.79 -7.23 -6.96
N ASN A 53 -6.59 -6.24 -6.10
CA ASN A 53 -5.48 -5.29 -6.19
C ASN A 53 -4.35 -5.75 -5.27
N ASN A 54 -3.32 -6.35 -5.84
CA ASN A 54 -2.10 -6.78 -5.18
C ASN A 54 -0.94 -5.84 -5.56
N ILE A 55 -0.61 -4.89 -4.69
CA ILE A 55 0.33 -3.81 -5.00
C ILE A 55 1.56 -3.89 -4.10
N TRP A 56 2.74 -3.76 -4.72
CA TRP A 56 4.02 -3.63 -4.04
C TRP A 56 4.61 -2.26 -4.31
N GLY A 57 5.17 -1.62 -3.29
CA GLY A 57 5.77 -0.31 -3.52
C GLY A 57 6.69 0.14 -2.40
N TYR A 58 7.29 1.31 -2.60
CA TYR A 58 8.10 1.96 -1.58
C TYR A 58 7.94 3.47 -1.58
N PHE A 59 8.22 4.04 -0.40
CA PHE A 59 8.10 5.46 -0.09
C PHE A 59 9.45 5.99 0.34
N PRO A 60 9.76 7.27 0.06
CA PRO A 60 11.06 7.85 0.34
C PRO A 60 11.36 7.98 1.84
N ASP A 61 10.34 8.14 2.68
CA ASP A 61 10.46 8.18 4.14
C ASP A 61 9.14 7.85 4.85
N GLU A 62 9.18 7.82 6.18
CA GLU A 62 8.03 7.53 7.05
C GLU A 62 6.89 8.54 6.93
N ARG A 63 7.15 9.80 6.56
CA ARG A 63 6.11 10.83 6.41
C ARG A 63 5.35 10.63 5.11
N ALA A 64 6.05 10.31 4.03
CA ALA A 64 5.43 9.92 2.78
C ALA A 64 4.54 8.68 2.95
N LEU A 65 4.99 7.69 3.72
CA LEU A 65 4.19 6.50 4.03
C LEU A 65 2.92 6.84 4.82
N VAL A 66 2.99 7.70 5.85
CA VAL A 66 1.78 8.15 6.59
C VAL A 66 0.78 8.80 5.64
N GLY A 67 1.25 9.71 4.77
CA GLY A 67 0.39 10.37 3.80
C GLY A 67 -0.23 9.40 2.79
N TYR A 68 0.53 8.40 2.31
CA TYR A 68 0.01 7.37 1.43
C TYR A 68 -1.09 6.58 2.12
N ILE A 69 -0.86 6.13 3.36
CA ILE A 69 -1.85 5.36 4.10
C ILE A 69 -3.13 6.19 4.25
N GLN A 70 -3.03 7.43 4.71
CA GLN A 70 -4.18 8.29 4.97
C GLN A 70 -4.94 8.69 3.70
N TYR A 71 -4.23 9.28 2.73
CA TYR A 71 -4.84 10.02 1.64
C TYR A 71 -5.03 9.19 0.37
N SER A 72 -4.41 8.00 0.30
CA SER A 72 -4.50 7.13 -0.88
C SER A 72 -5.02 5.75 -0.54
N PHE A 73 -4.32 4.98 0.30
CA PHE A 73 -4.66 3.59 0.60
C PHE A 73 -6.00 3.46 1.33
N LEU A 74 -6.19 4.15 2.46
CA LEU A 74 -7.45 4.07 3.22
C LEU A 74 -8.64 4.61 2.40
N GLN A 75 -8.42 5.62 1.56
CA GLN A 75 -9.43 6.14 0.64
C GLN A 75 -9.90 5.04 -0.33
N GLU A 76 -8.98 4.37 -1.00
CA GLU A 76 -9.31 3.28 -1.92
C GLU A 76 -9.90 2.06 -1.20
N ALA A 77 -9.24 1.60 -0.13
CA ALA A 77 -9.58 0.40 0.61
C ALA A 77 -11.00 0.49 1.20
N PHE A 78 -11.32 1.58 1.90
CA PHE A 78 -12.66 1.74 2.49
C PHE A 78 -13.72 2.01 1.43
N TYR A 79 -13.41 2.73 0.36
CA TYR A 79 -14.39 2.92 -0.71
C TYR A 79 -14.74 1.59 -1.39
N LYS A 80 -13.74 0.75 -1.68
CA LYS A 80 -13.98 -0.58 -2.25
C LYS A 80 -14.68 -1.51 -1.27
N TRP A 81 -14.38 -1.45 0.03
CA TRP A 81 -15.12 -2.20 1.05
C TRP A 81 -16.61 -1.84 1.08
N ILE A 82 -16.92 -0.53 1.11
CA ILE A 82 -18.31 -0.05 1.23
C ILE A 82 -19.11 -0.32 -0.04
N TYR A 83 -18.53 -0.05 -1.21
CA TYR A 83 -19.27 -0.02 -2.48
C TYR A 83 -18.98 -1.22 -3.38
N GLY A 84 -17.83 -1.86 -3.25
CA GLY A 84 -17.41 -2.97 -4.11
C GLY A 84 -18.27 -4.21 -3.99
N LYS A 85 -18.90 -4.42 -2.81
CA LYS A 85 -19.83 -5.53 -2.55
C LYS A 85 -21.00 -5.60 -3.52
N ASN A 86 -21.46 -4.45 -3.98
CA ASN A 86 -22.71 -4.32 -4.73
C ASN A 86 -22.49 -3.85 -6.18
N ARG A 87 -21.30 -3.35 -6.51
CA ARG A 87 -20.99 -2.84 -7.85
C ARG A 87 -19.51 -2.93 -8.19
N LEU A 88 -19.24 -2.93 -9.49
CA LEU A 88 -17.91 -2.67 -10.01
C LEU A 88 -17.54 -1.21 -9.75
N VAL A 89 -16.40 -1.01 -9.10
CA VAL A 89 -15.78 0.29 -8.79
C VAL A 89 -14.71 0.55 -9.85
N THR A 90 -15.08 1.34 -10.85
CA THR A 90 -14.15 1.72 -11.94
C THR A 90 -13.27 2.92 -11.60
N LYS A 91 -13.67 3.72 -10.59
CA LYS A 91 -12.92 4.89 -10.14
C LYS A 91 -13.14 5.16 -8.66
N ILE A 92 -12.05 5.46 -7.96
CA ILE A 92 -12.09 5.95 -6.58
C ILE A 92 -12.35 7.47 -6.61
N PRO A 93 -13.40 7.97 -5.95
CA PRO A 93 -13.70 9.39 -5.92
C PRO A 93 -12.64 10.16 -5.13
N ASN A 94 -12.42 11.42 -5.51
CA ASN A 94 -11.49 12.27 -4.80
C ASN A 94 -12.17 12.97 -3.63
N VAL A 95 -12.32 12.25 -2.54
CA VAL A 95 -12.95 12.73 -1.30
C VAL A 95 -12.18 12.20 -0.10
N SER A 96 -12.25 12.90 1.04
CA SER A 96 -11.55 12.45 2.23
C SER A 96 -12.09 11.10 2.75
N VAL A 97 -11.27 10.40 3.52
CA VAL A 97 -11.66 9.13 4.15
C VAL A 97 -12.85 9.33 5.09
N GLU A 98 -12.90 10.45 5.82
CA GLU A 98 -14.02 10.82 6.69
C GLU A 98 -15.33 10.92 5.90
N LYS A 99 -15.30 11.53 4.70
CA LYS A 99 -16.47 11.65 3.85
C LYS A 99 -16.93 10.29 3.32
N ILE A 100 -16.00 9.42 2.93
CA ILE A 100 -16.30 8.05 2.52
C ILE A 100 -17.02 7.29 3.64
N ILE A 101 -16.51 7.38 4.88
CA ILE A 101 -17.12 6.74 6.04
C ILE A 101 -18.51 7.31 6.30
N ALA A 102 -18.64 8.64 6.35
CA ALA A 102 -19.93 9.31 6.61
C ALA A 102 -20.99 8.99 5.54
N ASP A 103 -20.59 8.87 4.28
CA ASP A 103 -21.47 8.47 3.19
C ASP A 103 -21.88 7.00 3.32
N GLY A 104 -20.97 6.11 3.72
CA GLY A 104 -21.28 4.72 4.05
C GLY A 104 -22.31 4.60 5.18
N GLU A 105 -22.15 5.36 6.26
CA GLU A 105 -23.09 5.42 7.39
C GLU A 105 -24.47 5.94 6.95
N ARG A 106 -24.50 7.09 6.27
CA ARG A 106 -25.74 7.75 5.85
C ARG A 106 -26.58 6.86 4.93
N ASN A 107 -25.91 6.11 4.04
CA ASN A 107 -26.57 5.21 3.10
C ASN A 107 -26.79 3.80 3.67
N LYS A 108 -26.46 3.55 4.95
CA LYS A 108 -26.58 2.25 5.63
C LYS A 108 -25.87 1.11 4.88
N LEU A 109 -24.72 1.42 4.27
CA LEU A 109 -23.89 0.45 3.53
C LEU A 109 -22.86 -0.26 4.42
N ILE A 110 -22.65 0.26 5.63
CA ILE A 110 -21.80 -0.32 6.66
C ILE A 110 -22.53 -0.32 7.99
N SER A 111 -22.17 -1.29 8.83
CA SER A 111 -22.58 -1.37 10.21
C SER A 111 -21.94 -0.26 11.06
N LYS A 112 -22.51 -0.06 12.26
CA LYS A 112 -21.92 0.84 13.26
C LYS A 112 -20.49 0.42 13.63
N GLU A 113 -20.26 -0.87 13.79
CA GLU A 113 -18.95 -1.43 14.14
C GLU A 113 -17.91 -1.18 13.05
N GLU A 114 -18.24 -1.43 11.78
CA GLU A 114 -17.35 -1.13 10.65
C GLU A 114 -16.98 0.35 10.61
N SER A 115 -17.95 1.24 10.78
CA SER A 115 -17.69 2.70 10.83
C SER A 115 -16.78 3.09 11.99
N GLU A 116 -17.02 2.57 13.20
CA GLU A 116 -16.19 2.85 14.37
C GLU A 116 -14.75 2.36 14.15
N ASN A 117 -14.57 1.18 13.55
CA ASN A 117 -13.26 0.65 13.19
C ASN A 117 -12.56 1.52 12.13
N MET A 118 -13.25 1.91 11.05
CA MET A 118 -12.69 2.79 10.01
C MET A 118 -12.23 4.14 10.61
N LYS A 119 -13.07 4.76 11.44
CA LYS A 119 -12.74 6.02 12.14
C LYS A 119 -11.53 5.84 13.05
N ARG A 120 -11.50 4.77 13.83
CA ARG A 120 -10.39 4.46 14.74
C ARG A 120 -9.07 4.27 13.98
N HIS A 121 -9.08 3.51 12.89
CA HIS A 121 -7.93 3.29 12.01
C HIS A 121 -7.42 4.57 11.37
N LEU A 122 -8.32 5.41 10.87
CA LEU A 122 -7.96 6.73 10.36
C LEU A 122 -7.30 7.60 11.45
N GLN A 123 -7.85 7.60 12.67
CA GLN A 123 -7.28 8.35 13.79
C GLN A 123 -5.90 7.84 14.23
N MET A 124 -5.63 6.54 14.15
CA MET A 124 -4.28 6.01 14.40
C MET A 124 -3.25 6.60 13.44
N ILE A 125 -3.61 6.75 12.16
CA ILE A 125 -2.73 7.33 11.14
C ILE A 125 -2.61 8.85 11.28
N ILE A 126 -3.71 9.56 11.54
CA ILE A 126 -3.69 11.02 11.77
C ILE A 126 -2.75 11.37 12.93
N LYS A 127 -2.77 10.59 14.01
CA LYS A 127 -1.89 10.81 15.17
C LYS A 127 -0.41 10.78 14.79
N CYS A 128 0.00 9.98 13.80
CA CYS A 128 1.38 9.91 13.33
C CYS A 128 1.95 11.25 12.86
N TRP A 129 1.10 12.20 12.42
CA TRP A 129 1.57 13.54 12.05
C TRP A 129 2.18 14.31 13.20
N SER A 130 1.66 14.12 14.41
CA SER A 130 2.14 14.80 15.62
C SER A 130 3.32 14.11 16.30
N LEU A 131 3.67 12.89 15.88
CA LEU A 131 4.73 12.11 16.54
C LEU A 131 6.14 12.54 16.10
N PRO A 132 7.15 12.37 16.98
CA PRO A 132 8.55 12.35 16.59
C PRO A 132 8.81 11.28 15.52
N ARG A 133 9.72 11.55 14.57
CA ARG A 133 9.98 10.70 13.39
C ARG A 133 10.30 9.26 13.78
N GLU A 134 11.12 9.06 14.79
CA GLU A 134 11.56 7.77 15.31
C GLU A 134 10.42 6.91 15.89
N LYS A 135 9.27 7.52 16.23
CA LYS A 135 8.09 6.80 16.76
C LYS A 135 7.07 6.44 15.67
N ILE A 136 7.16 7.02 14.48
CA ILE A 136 6.16 6.86 13.42
C ILE A 136 6.07 5.40 12.96
N VAL A 137 7.21 4.78 12.65
CA VAL A 137 7.23 3.39 12.13
C VAL A 137 6.67 2.40 13.15
N LEU A 138 6.91 2.64 14.45
CA LEU A 138 6.34 1.83 15.52
C LEU A 138 4.80 1.94 15.54
N GLU A 139 4.26 3.14 15.41
CA GLU A 139 2.81 3.37 15.41
C GLU A 139 2.15 2.82 14.14
N ILE A 140 2.80 2.96 12.98
CA ILE A 140 2.35 2.31 11.73
C ILE A 140 2.33 0.79 11.89
N THR A 141 3.32 0.19 12.55
CA THR A 141 3.35 -1.27 12.78
C THR A 141 2.18 -1.72 13.66
N ARG A 142 1.80 -0.93 14.67
CA ARG A 142 0.61 -1.20 15.50
C ARG A 142 -0.67 -1.08 14.70
N PHE A 143 -0.79 -0.03 13.90
CA PHE A 143 -1.89 0.16 12.96
C PHE A 143 -2.03 -1.06 12.04
N VAL A 144 -0.96 -1.47 11.37
CA VAL A 144 -0.97 -2.61 10.43
C VAL A 144 -1.48 -3.88 11.09
N ARG A 145 -0.98 -4.20 12.29
CA ARG A 145 -1.42 -5.41 13.01
C ARG A 145 -2.91 -5.38 13.31
N ASP A 146 -3.39 -4.25 13.80
CA ASP A 146 -4.80 -4.12 14.15
C ASP A 146 -5.70 -4.06 12.91
N PHE A 147 -5.28 -3.33 11.88
CA PHE A 147 -5.95 -3.24 10.58
C PHE A 147 -6.15 -4.63 9.97
N ASN A 148 -5.09 -5.44 9.86
CA ASN A 148 -5.18 -6.78 9.27
C ASN A 148 -6.04 -7.75 10.09
N ARG A 149 -6.15 -7.56 11.41
CA ARG A 149 -7.05 -8.36 12.25
C ARG A 149 -8.51 -7.98 12.02
N THR A 150 -8.79 -6.68 11.88
CA THR A 150 -10.15 -6.18 11.66
C THR A 150 -10.66 -6.48 10.26
N TRP A 151 -9.80 -6.33 9.24
CA TRP A 151 -10.19 -6.41 7.84
C TRP A 151 -9.72 -7.70 7.15
N TYR A 152 -9.43 -8.74 7.93
CA TYR A 152 -9.14 -10.08 7.39
C TYR A 152 -10.25 -10.58 6.46
N GLY A 153 -11.50 -10.15 6.72
CA GLY A 153 -12.64 -10.38 5.85
C GLY A 153 -12.99 -11.86 5.68
N ASP A 154 -13.46 -12.21 4.49
CA ASP A 154 -13.83 -13.56 4.09
C ASP A 154 -13.53 -13.82 2.61
N SER A 155 -14.12 -14.87 2.02
CA SER A 155 -13.92 -15.21 0.60
C SER A 155 -14.55 -14.23 -0.39
N THR A 156 -15.30 -13.23 0.09
CA THR A 156 -15.96 -12.21 -0.72
C THR A 156 -15.24 -10.87 -0.69
N GLU A 157 -14.50 -10.57 0.36
CA GLU A 157 -13.70 -9.35 0.49
C GLU A 157 -12.65 -9.48 1.59
N PHE A 158 -11.53 -8.77 1.44
CA PHE A 158 -10.58 -8.55 2.52
C PHE A 158 -9.67 -7.36 2.20
N LEU A 159 -9.10 -6.76 3.25
CA LEU A 159 -8.09 -5.71 3.13
C LEU A 159 -6.84 -6.13 3.89
N TYR A 160 -5.69 -5.86 3.29
CA TYR A 160 -4.40 -6.18 3.88
C TYR A 160 -3.39 -5.07 3.60
N LEU A 161 -2.56 -4.81 4.60
CA LEU A 161 -1.37 -3.99 4.46
C LEU A 161 -0.21 -4.66 5.22
N LYS A 162 0.97 -4.64 4.64
CA LYS A 162 2.22 -4.95 5.32
C LYS A 162 3.26 -3.89 5.01
N VAL A 163 4.11 -3.61 6.00
CA VAL A 163 5.18 -2.61 5.91
C VAL A 163 6.50 -3.28 6.25
N PHE A 164 7.53 -2.99 5.47
CA PHE A 164 8.89 -3.49 5.65
C PHE A 164 9.86 -2.32 5.80
N LYS A 165 10.90 -2.54 6.62
CA LYS A 165 11.96 -1.54 6.84
C LYS A 165 13.09 -1.68 5.83
N THR A 166 13.27 -2.86 5.25
CA THR A 166 14.38 -3.14 4.33
C THR A 166 13.89 -3.90 3.10
N THR A 167 14.64 -3.74 2.00
CA THR A 167 14.47 -4.54 0.78
C THR A 167 14.64 -6.02 1.04
N LYS A 168 15.52 -6.41 1.97
CA LYS A 168 15.73 -7.81 2.37
C LYS A 168 14.50 -8.41 3.02
N ASP A 169 13.89 -7.71 3.98
CA ASP A 169 12.68 -8.19 4.66
C ASP A 169 11.50 -8.34 3.67
N LEU A 170 11.38 -7.41 2.72
CA LEU A 170 10.40 -7.52 1.64
C LEU A 170 10.73 -8.72 0.74
N GLY A 171 11.99 -8.85 0.33
CA GLY A 171 12.45 -9.90 -0.57
C GLY A 171 12.18 -11.30 -0.03
N GLU A 172 12.54 -11.54 1.23
CA GLU A 172 12.24 -12.82 1.89
C GLU A 172 10.73 -13.06 2.03
N PHE A 173 9.95 -12.01 2.26
CA PHE A 173 8.50 -12.15 2.31
C PHE A 173 7.89 -12.51 0.95
N VAL A 174 8.35 -11.90 -0.15
CA VAL A 174 7.94 -12.27 -1.52
C VAL A 174 8.22 -13.74 -1.77
N VAL A 175 9.43 -14.19 -1.46
CA VAL A 175 9.87 -15.59 -1.59
C VAL A 175 8.95 -16.52 -0.78
N THR A 176 8.80 -16.24 0.52
CA THR A 176 7.98 -17.07 1.42
C THR A 176 6.51 -17.09 1.00
N SER A 177 5.95 -15.95 0.58
CA SER A 177 4.55 -15.86 0.16
C SER A 177 4.26 -16.62 -1.15
N ASN A 178 5.21 -16.69 -2.07
CA ASN A 178 5.05 -17.45 -3.31
C ASN A 178 5.24 -18.95 -3.05
N TYR A 179 6.21 -19.35 -2.21
CA TYR A 179 6.46 -20.77 -1.90
C TYR A 179 5.34 -21.47 -1.13
N ILE A 180 4.43 -20.73 -0.49
CA ILE A 180 3.22 -21.33 0.09
C ILE A 180 2.34 -21.95 -1.01
N THR A 181 2.46 -21.49 -2.26
CA THR A 181 1.60 -21.91 -3.37
C THR A 181 2.34 -22.30 -4.65
N ALA A 182 3.69 -22.24 -4.67
CA ALA A 182 4.47 -22.36 -5.90
C ALA A 182 5.84 -23.04 -5.71
N THR A 183 6.37 -23.62 -6.78
CA THR A 183 7.73 -24.19 -6.90
C THR A 183 8.76 -23.10 -7.23
N GLU A 184 10.07 -23.42 -7.14
CA GLU A 184 11.13 -22.47 -7.53
C GLU A 184 11.00 -22.01 -8.99
N SER A 185 10.63 -22.94 -9.88
CA SER A 185 10.42 -22.65 -11.30
C SER A 185 9.25 -21.69 -11.54
N GLU A 186 8.17 -21.82 -10.79
CA GLU A 186 7.03 -20.90 -10.88
C GLU A 186 7.38 -19.51 -10.35
N PHE A 187 8.21 -19.42 -9.30
CA PHE A 187 8.77 -18.14 -8.86
C PHE A 187 9.59 -17.48 -9.95
N GLU A 188 10.54 -18.21 -10.55
CA GLU A 188 11.41 -17.68 -11.60
C GLU A 188 10.62 -17.25 -12.83
N ASN A 189 9.62 -18.02 -13.24
CA ASN A 189 8.73 -17.66 -14.35
C ASN A 189 7.94 -16.37 -14.07
N ARG A 190 7.53 -16.14 -12.81
CA ARG A 190 6.79 -14.94 -12.41
C ARG A 190 7.70 -13.73 -12.27
N VAL A 191 8.81 -13.88 -11.58
CA VAL A 191 9.69 -12.77 -11.15
C VAL A 191 10.70 -12.42 -12.25
N GLY A 192 11.12 -13.40 -13.04
CA GLY A 192 12.09 -13.29 -14.13
C GLY A 192 13.55 -13.54 -13.73
N VAL A 193 13.78 -13.89 -12.46
CA VAL A 193 15.11 -14.24 -11.90
C VAL A 193 14.98 -15.36 -10.88
N SER A 194 16.07 -16.09 -10.62
CA SER A 194 16.12 -17.09 -9.55
C SER A 194 15.93 -16.46 -8.17
N VAL A 195 15.65 -17.30 -7.16
CA VAL A 195 15.49 -16.83 -5.78
C VAL A 195 16.80 -16.28 -5.23
N GLU A 196 17.93 -16.89 -5.57
CA GLU A 196 19.27 -16.41 -5.18
C GLU A 196 19.54 -15.03 -5.77
N GLU A 197 19.30 -14.84 -7.07
CA GLU A 197 19.50 -13.57 -7.75
C GLU A 197 18.56 -12.49 -7.19
N TRP A 198 17.30 -12.85 -6.92
CA TRP A 198 16.36 -11.94 -6.26
C TRP A 198 16.85 -11.48 -4.88
N ARG A 199 17.41 -12.39 -4.08
CA ARG A 199 17.99 -12.07 -2.77
C ARG A 199 19.21 -11.16 -2.89
N GLU A 200 20.03 -11.34 -3.92
CA GLU A 200 21.16 -10.47 -4.22
C GLU A 200 20.70 -9.07 -4.64
N ILE A 201 19.75 -8.98 -5.56
CA ILE A 201 19.10 -7.71 -5.94
C ILE A 201 18.57 -6.98 -4.70
N CYS A 202 17.84 -7.68 -3.82
CA CYS A 202 17.33 -7.10 -2.59
C CYS A 202 18.43 -6.63 -1.64
N ARG A 203 19.56 -7.34 -1.56
CA ARG A 203 20.68 -6.97 -0.69
C ARG A 203 21.32 -5.66 -1.11
N ASP A 204 21.44 -5.45 -2.42
CA ASP A 204 22.23 -4.36 -3.00
C ASP A 204 21.37 -3.21 -3.55
N ALA A 205 20.04 -3.35 -3.55
CA ALA A 205 19.10 -2.38 -4.13
C ALA A 205 19.23 -0.93 -3.62
N VAL A 206 19.74 -0.71 -2.41
CA VAL A 206 19.95 0.63 -1.83
C VAL A 206 21.42 1.09 -1.89
N ILE A 207 22.31 0.24 -2.40
CA ILE A 207 23.77 0.45 -2.48
C ILE A 207 24.15 0.69 -3.94
N ASP A 208 23.70 -0.19 -4.84
CA ASP A 208 23.96 -0.15 -6.27
C ASP A 208 22.73 0.35 -7.04
N ARG A 209 22.96 1.30 -7.95
CA ARG A 209 21.89 1.95 -8.71
C ARG A 209 21.24 1.01 -9.73
N SER A 210 22.02 0.13 -10.37
CA SER A 210 21.48 -0.87 -11.29
C SER A 210 20.57 -1.84 -10.56
N ARG A 211 21.07 -2.42 -9.45
CA ARG A 211 20.28 -3.32 -8.59
C ARG A 211 19.04 -2.64 -8.03
N GLY A 212 19.12 -1.37 -7.66
CA GLY A 212 17.95 -0.58 -7.23
C GLY A 212 16.91 -0.39 -8.34
N SER A 213 17.36 -0.22 -9.60
CA SER A 213 16.48 -0.16 -10.77
C SER A 213 15.86 -1.53 -11.10
N GLU A 214 16.61 -2.62 -11.03
CA GLU A 214 16.12 -3.98 -11.22
C GLU A 214 15.07 -4.35 -10.16
N PHE A 215 15.37 -4.10 -8.88
CA PHE A 215 14.45 -4.29 -7.77
C PHE A 215 13.12 -3.57 -8.02
N ARG A 216 13.19 -2.28 -8.39
CA ARG A 216 12.01 -1.49 -8.71
C ARG A 216 11.21 -2.11 -9.85
N ASP A 217 11.88 -2.45 -10.95
CA ASP A 217 11.23 -2.96 -12.15
C ASP A 217 10.49 -4.28 -11.87
N ILE A 218 11.08 -5.16 -11.06
CA ILE A 218 10.43 -6.40 -10.59
C ILE A 218 9.17 -6.10 -9.77
N LEU A 219 9.21 -5.16 -8.82
CA LEU A 219 8.02 -4.78 -8.04
C LEU A 219 6.89 -4.26 -8.94
N LEU A 220 7.24 -3.40 -9.91
CA LEU A 220 6.28 -2.73 -10.78
C LEU A 220 5.64 -3.67 -11.81
N LYS A 221 6.42 -4.61 -12.37
CA LYS A 221 6.01 -5.41 -13.54
C LYS A 221 5.63 -6.84 -13.18
N SER A 222 6.33 -7.45 -12.23
CA SER A 222 6.27 -8.90 -11.99
C SER A 222 5.43 -9.28 -10.76
N LEU A 223 5.41 -8.41 -9.75
CA LEU A 223 4.72 -8.69 -8.49
C LEU A 223 3.39 -7.96 -8.33
N THR A 224 3.21 -6.85 -9.05
CA THR A 224 1.97 -6.07 -8.98
C THR A 224 0.92 -6.64 -9.93
N GLU A 225 -0.27 -6.89 -9.40
CA GLU A 225 -1.37 -7.55 -10.08
C GLU A 225 -2.67 -6.82 -9.75
N VAL A 226 -3.39 -6.42 -10.80
CA VAL A 226 -4.70 -5.75 -10.71
C VAL A 226 -5.61 -6.49 -11.68
N ILE A 227 -6.51 -7.31 -11.13
CA ILE A 227 -7.43 -8.20 -11.85
C ILE A 227 -8.85 -7.82 -11.52
#